data_AF-A0A5X8Y6D5-F1
#
_entry.id   AF-A0A5X8Y6D5-F1
#
_cell.length_a   1.000
_cell.length_b   1.000
_cell.length_c   1.000
_cell.angle_alpha   90.00
_cell.angle_beta   90.00
_cell.angle_gamma   90.00
#
_symmetry.space_group_name_H-M   'P 1'
#
loop_
_entity.id
_entity.type
_entity.pdbx_description
1 polymer ?
#
loop_
_entity_poly.entity_id
_entity_poly.type
_entity_poly.pdbx_seq_one_letter_code
_entity_poly.pdbx_strand_id
1 'polypeptide(L)' 'MANSKQRRTRADRIHTQTEIDRRLDRAHTLASFLPLDLLRQPHSTMPLWLPSVLDYIADDIGEIQALLNGKTHPA' A
#
# COMPACT_ATOMS: atom_id res chain seq x y z
N MET A 1 33.79 -10.65 5.39
CA MET A 1 32.74 -9.87 6.09
C MET A 1 32.13 -8.75 5.23
N ALA A 2 32.82 -8.18 4.23
CA ALA A 2 32.24 -7.14 3.35
C ALA A 2 31.11 -7.66 2.43
N ASN A 3 31.29 -8.86 1.85
CA ASN A 3 30.32 -9.47 0.93
C ASN A 3 28.97 -9.80 1.62
N SER A 4 28.98 -10.19 2.90
CA SER A 4 27.74 -10.48 3.64
C SER A 4 26.93 -9.21 3.94
N LYS A 5 27.60 -8.08 4.24
CA LYS A 5 26.93 -6.79 4.42
C LYS A 5 26.29 -6.31 3.12
N GLN A 6 27.01 -6.40 2.00
CA GLN A 6 26.50 -5.99 0.69
C GLN A 6 25.31 -6.84 0.21
N ARG A 7 25.32 -8.15 0.49
CA ARG A 7 24.18 -9.05 0.23
C ARG A 7 22.95 -8.69 1.06
N ARG A 8 23.12 -8.33 2.34
CA ARG A 8 22.01 -7.88 3.20
C ARG A 8 21.40 -6.58 2.69
N THR A 9 22.22 -5.57 2.41
CA THR A 9 21.74 -4.29 1.84
C THR A 9 20.98 -4.47 0.52
N ARG A 10 21.42 -5.38 -0.34
CA ARG A 10 20.69 -5.70 -1.58
C ARG A 10 19.35 -6.38 -1.30
N ALA A 11 19.32 -7.34 -0.39
CA ALA A 11 18.09 -8.03 0.00
C ALA A 11 17.09 -7.05 0.62
N ASP A 12 17.55 -6.17 1.51
CA ASP A 12 16.71 -5.13 2.14
C ASP A 12 16.12 -4.20 1.08
N ARG A 13 16.93 -3.75 0.11
CA ARG A 13 16.45 -2.90 -1.00
C ARG A 13 15.41 -3.61 -1.87
N ILE A 14 15.62 -4.89 -2.20
CA ILE A 14 14.65 -5.68 -2.98
C ILE A 14 13.34 -5.85 -2.19
N HIS A 15 13.44 -6.12 -0.89
CA HIS A 15 12.29 -6.27 -0.02
C HIS A 15 11.48 -4.96 0.07
N THR A 16 12.15 -3.82 0.29
CA THR A 16 11.50 -2.50 0.28
C THR A 16 10.80 -2.21 -1.04
N GLN A 17 11.45 -2.48 -2.18
CA GLN A 17 10.82 -2.28 -3.49
C GLN A 17 9.60 -3.18 -3.68
N THR A 18 9.72 -4.45 -3.29
CA THR A 18 8.61 -5.43 -3.39
C THR A 18 7.42 -4.98 -2.55
N GLU A 19 7.65 -4.45 -1.35
CA GLU A 19 6.59 -3.92 -0.48
C GLU A 19 5.93 -2.66 -1.06
N ILE A 20 6.69 -1.79 -1.71
CA ILE A 20 6.14 -0.61 -2.39
C ILE A 20 5.26 -1.06 -3.57
N ASP A 21 5.78 -1.93 -4.43
CA ASP A 21 5.07 -2.41 -5.62
C ASP A 21 3.77 -3.13 -5.23
N ARG A 22 3.83 -3.97 -4.19
CA ARG A 22 2.65 -4.68 -3.65
C ARG A 22 1.56 -3.72 -3.18
N ARG A 23 1.91 -2.66 -2.44
CA ARG A 23 0.94 -1.67 -1.94
C ARG A 23 0.36 -0.84 -3.07
N LEU A 24 1.20 -0.42 -4.03
CA LEU A 24 0.74 0.31 -5.20
C LEU A 24 -0.25 -0.50 -6.04
N ASP A 25 0.05 -1.78 -6.29
CA ASP A 25 -0.83 -2.68 -7.04
C ASP A 25 -2.20 -2.84 -6.34
N ARG A 26 -2.18 -2.99 -5.01
CA ARG A 26 -3.38 -3.10 -4.19
C ARG A 26 -4.21 -1.82 -4.18
N ALA A 27 -3.59 -0.67 -3.92
CA ALA A 27 -4.26 0.63 -3.94
C ALA A 27 -4.85 0.93 -5.32
N HIS A 28 -4.10 0.64 -6.39
CA HIS A 28 -4.57 0.77 -7.77
C HIS A 28 -5.77 -0.12 -8.06
N THR A 29 -5.72 -1.39 -7.62
CA THR A 29 -6.82 -2.34 -7.77
C THR A 29 -8.09 -1.84 -7.07
N LEU A 30 -7.98 -1.44 -5.80
CA LEU A 30 -9.12 -0.92 -5.04
C LEU A 30 -9.71 0.34 -5.68
N ALA A 31 -8.85 1.29 -6.06
CA ALA A 31 -9.27 2.52 -6.71
C ALA A 31 -9.92 2.28 -8.10
N SER A 32 -9.55 1.21 -8.80
CA SER A 32 -10.13 0.85 -10.10
C SER A 32 -11.55 0.28 -9.98
N PHE A 33 -11.84 -0.48 -8.92
CA PHE A 33 -13.15 -1.09 -8.71
C PHE A 33 -14.12 -0.18 -7.93
N LEU A 34 -13.61 0.69 -7.06
CA LEU A 34 -14.41 1.61 -6.24
C LEU A 34 -15.51 2.37 -7.01
N PRO A 35 -15.22 3.00 -8.17
CA PRO A 35 -16.21 3.79 -8.90
C PRO A 35 -17.31 2.90 -9.49
N LEU A 36 -16.96 1.69 -9.95
CA LEU A 36 -17.93 0.75 -10.50
C LEU A 36 -18.90 0.27 -9.42
N ASP A 37 -18.40 -0.05 -8.23
CA ASP A 37 -19.25 -0.48 -7.11
C ASP A 37 -20.14 0.65 -6.61
N LEU A 38 -19.61 1.88 -6.55
CA LEU A 38 -20.39 3.06 -6.17
C LEU A 38 -21.51 3.38 -7.18
N LEU A 39 -21.24 3.26 -8.48
CA LEU A 39 -22.24 3.49 -9.53
C LEU A 39 -23.36 2.43 -9.54
N ARG A 40 -23.05 1.20 -9.12
CA ARG A 40 -24.04 0.11 -9.00
C ARG A 40 -24.93 0.27 -7.76
N GLN A 41 -24.54 1.09 -6.79
CA GLN A 41 -25.24 1.18 -5.53
C GLN A 41 -26.44 2.13 -5.60
N PRO A 42 -27.58 1.79 -4.96
CA PRO A 42 -28.72 2.70 -4.90
C PRO A 42 -28.30 4.05 -4.27
N HIS A 43 -28.73 5.15 -4.88
CA HIS A 43 -28.36 6.52 -4.49
C HIS A 43 -28.67 6.93 -3.05
N SER A 44 -29.34 6.08 -2.26
CA SER A 44 -29.87 6.41 -0.94
C SER A 44 -28.93 6.11 0.22
N THR A 45 -27.85 5.33 0.03
CA THR A 45 -27.04 4.89 1.18
C THR A 45 -25.57 4.74 0.81
N MET A 46 -24.70 5.43 1.55
CA MET A 46 -23.25 5.25 1.48
C MET A 46 -22.90 3.81 1.88
N PRO A 47 -22.05 3.11 1.11
CA PRO A 47 -21.64 1.75 1.47
C PRO A 47 -20.90 1.73 2.79
N LEU A 48 -21.26 0.81 3.70
CA LEU A 48 -20.57 0.64 4.99
C LEU A 48 -19.10 0.25 4.83
N TRP A 49 -18.73 -0.36 3.71
CA TRP A 49 -17.36 -0.75 3.40
C TRP A 49 -16.51 0.43 2.86
N LEU A 50 -17.14 1.51 2.38
CA LEU A 50 -16.42 2.62 1.72
C LEU A 50 -15.41 3.31 2.64
N PRO A 51 -15.75 3.66 3.90
CA PRO A 51 -14.78 4.22 4.82
C PRO A 51 -13.57 3.30 5.02
N SER A 52 -13.79 2.00 5.19
CA SER A 52 -12.71 1.03 5.39
C SER A 52 -11.79 0.89 4.18
N VAL A 53 -12.32 0.94 2.96
CA VAL A 53 -11.49 0.89 1.74
C VAL A 53 -10.66 2.18 1.59
N LEU A 54 -11.26 3.34 1.90
CA LEU A 54 -10.52 4.61 1.88
C LEU A 54 -9.42 4.67 2.93
N ASP A 55 -9.70 4.18 4.14
CA ASP A 55 -8.72 4.08 5.24
C ASP A 55 -7.55 3.19 4.83
N TYR A 56 -7.83 2.04 4.22
CA TYR A 56 -6.81 1.12 3.75
C TYR A 56 -5.92 1.67 2.63
N ILE A 57 -6.49 2.49 1.72
CA ILE A 57 -5.71 3.22 0.71
C ILE A 57 -4.83 4.29 1.39
N ALA A 58 -5.36 4.99 2.41
CA ALA A 58 -4.61 5.99 3.15
C ALA A 58 -3.43 5.36 3.92
N ASP A 59 -3.63 4.20 4.55
CA ASP A 59 -2.58 3.41 5.20
C ASP A 59 -1.52 2.99 4.19
N ASP A 60 -1.90 2.48 3.02
CA ASP A 60 -0.96 2.10 1.95
C ASP A 60 -0.09 3.29 1.52
N ILE A 61 -0.68 4.49 1.39
CA ILE A 61 0.07 5.72 1.08
C ILE A 61 1.05 6.06 2.20
N GLY A 62 0.61 5.99 3.47
CA GLY A 62 1.46 6.26 4.63
C GLY A 62 2.65 5.30 4.74
N GLU A 63 2.40 4.00 4.53
CA GLU A 63 3.44 2.97 4.55
C GLU A 63 4.42 3.12 3.38
N ILE A 64 3.95 3.43 2.17
CA ILE A 64 4.82 3.75 1.03
C ILE A 64 5.71 4.96 1.35
N GLN A 65 5.14 6.03 1.92
CA GLN A 65 5.92 7.20 2.31
C GLN A 65 6.96 6.86 3.38
N ALA A 66 6.63 6.00 4.34
CA ALA A 66 7.59 5.55 5.36
C ALA A 66 8.76 4.75 4.73
N LEU A 67 8.45 3.83 3.81
CA LEU A 67 9.43 3.03 3.08
C LEU A 67 10.35 3.88 2.20
N LEU A 68 9.80 4.87 1.48
CA LEU A 68 10.58 5.80 0.66
C LEU A 68 11.49 6.69 1.50
N ASN A 69 11.03 7.10 2.69
CA ASN A 69 11.79 7.94 3.61
C ASN A 69 12.80 7.15 4.47
N GLY A 70 12.89 5.82 4.30
CA GLY A 70 13.76 4.96 5.11
C GLY A 70 13.37 4.92 6.59
N LYS A 71 12.15 5.36 6.95
CA LYS A 71 11.60 5.23 8.29
C LYS A 71 11.02 3.82 8.42
N THR A 72 11.84 2.90 8.89
CA THR A 72 11.32 1.67 9.51
C THR A 72 10.51 2.08 10.75
N HIS A 73 9.19 1.92 10.70
CA HIS A 73 8.38 1.92 11.92
C HIS A 73 8.94 0.83 12.86
N PRO A 74 9.19 1.14 14.15
CA PRO A 74 9.45 0.08 15.11
C PRO A 74 8.19 -0.79 15.21
N ALA A 75 8.40 -2.10 15.08
CA ALA A 75 7.40 -3.14 15.21
C ALA A 75 6.77 -3.17 16.61
#